data_AF-A0A1R1XFF9-F1
#
_entry.id   AF-A0A1R1XFF9-F1
#
_cell.length_a   1.000
_cell.length_b   1.000
_cell.length_c   1.000
_cell.angle_alpha   90.00
_cell.angle_beta   90.00
_cell.angle_gamma   90.00
#
_symmetry.space_group_name_H-M   'P 1'
#
loop_
_entity.id
_entity.type
_entity.pdbx_description
1 polymer ?
#
loop_
_entity_poly.entity_id
_entity_poly.type
_entity_poly.pdbx_seq_one_letter_code
_entity_poly.pdbx_strand_id
1 'polypeptide(L)'
;MAVNASKYGIMTISGELTTDITMQGQKVDSTDQYTYLGYIMNSKWEVSGTIKKNKNKVRKAVYAAYSFLRRSDVLTALKIKFINSMLMPIGCYGGETFGMSEARCKPIQSEIDKAIRMVANVGKSAAMERIRDELGISSVFMRTNTSRESAYYKWPTSKKWIADLIKAPMKARMANWVTGSARWIKKFCFKIQTVRQSPR
;
A
#
# COMPACT_ATOMS: atom_id res chain seq x y z
N MET A 1 -10.15 28.22 22.93
CA MET A 1 -9.88 26.82 22.51
C MET A 1 -8.40 26.52 22.76
N ALA A 2 -8.06 25.62 23.66
CA ALA A 2 -6.67 25.27 23.99
C ALA A 2 -6.18 24.12 23.08
N VAL A 3 -4.99 24.26 22.51
CA VAL A 3 -4.41 23.28 21.59
C VAL A 3 -3.29 22.55 22.32
N ASN A 4 -3.35 21.23 22.37
CA ASN A 4 -2.35 20.44 23.07
C ASN A 4 -1.05 20.32 22.26
N ALA A 5 -0.08 21.20 22.53
CA ALA A 5 1.20 21.25 21.80
C ALA A 5 1.97 19.93 21.78
N SER A 6 1.86 19.08 22.82
CA SER A 6 2.55 17.78 22.87
C SER A 6 2.11 16.77 21.80
N LYS A 7 0.95 16.99 21.16
CA LYS A 7 0.46 16.15 20.06
C LYS A 7 0.89 16.63 18.68
N TYR A 8 1.55 17.79 18.60
CA TYR A 8 2.01 18.38 17.35
C TYR A 8 3.52 18.31 17.30
N GLY A 9 4.03 18.29 16.08
CA GLY A 9 5.43 18.56 15.80
C GLY A 9 5.53 19.40 14.54
N ILE A 10 6.75 19.61 14.06
CA ILE A 10 7.01 20.19 12.76
C ILE A 10 7.87 19.23 11.97
N MET A 11 7.45 18.91 10.75
CA MET A 11 8.24 18.10 9.83
C MET A 11 8.61 18.95 8.62
N THR A 12 9.90 19.19 8.47
CA THR A 12 10.43 19.91 7.30
C THR A 12 10.57 18.95 6.13
N ILE A 13 10.09 19.39 4.97
CA ILE A 13 10.15 18.65 3.72
C ILE A 13 11.16 19.36 2.82
N SER A 14 12.23 18.65 2.44
CA SER A 14 13.25 19.18 1.50
C SER A 14 13.90 20.49 1.93
N GLY A 15 14.20 20.65 3.22
CA GLY A 15 14.90 21.82 3.76
C GLY A 15 15.23 21.69 5.25
N GLU A 16 15.84 22.72 5.81
CA GLU A 16 16.11 22.84 7.26
C GLU A 16 15.11 23.82 7.90
N LEU A 17 14.73 23.54 9.14
CA LEU A 17 13.91 24.47 9.91
C LEU A 17 14.82 25.58 10.44
N THR A 18 14.69 26.79 9.90
CA THR A 18 15.52 27.94 10.30
C THR A 18 14.90 28.76 11.43
N THR A 19 13.62 28.54 11.75
CA THR A 19 12.89 29.31 12.74
C THR A 19 12.14 28.41 13.72
N ASP A 20 12.23 28.76 15.00
CA ASP A 20 11.43 28.13 16.04
C ASP A 20 9.96 28.54 15.87
N ILE A 21 9.10 27.54 15.64
CA ILE A 21 7.66 27.75 15.54
C ILE A 21 7.07 27.49 16.94
N THR A 22 6.33 28.48 17.43
CA THR A 22 5.62 28.41 18.71
C THR A 22 4.12 28.30 18.48
N MET A 23 3.46 27.53 19.34
CA MET A 23 2.00 27.39 19.35
C MET A 23 1.52 27.61 20.79
N GLN A 24 0.63 28.60 20.98
CA GLN A 24 0.15 29.01 22.30
C GLN A 24 1.29 29.33 23.30
N GLY A 25 2.38 29.94 22.81
CA GLY A 25 3.56 30.27 23.61
C GLY A 25 4.48 29.09 23.93
N GLN A 26 4.13 27.86 23.51
CA GLN A 26 4.97 26.68 23.67
C GLN A 26 5.72 26.39 22.36
N LYS A 27 7.01 26.06 22.47
CA LYS A 27 7.81 25.58 21.32
C LYS A 27 7.28 24.23 20.88
N VAL A 28 7.13 24.05 19.56
CA VAL A 28 6.71 22.78 18.98
C VAL A 28 7.94 22.01 18.52
N ASP A 29 8.02 20.73 18.85
CA ASP A 29 9.18 19.90 18.55
C ASP A 29 9.28 19.52 17.06
N SER A 30 10.51 19.36 16.57
CA SER A 30 10.74 18.84 15.21
C SER A 30 10.56 17.32 15.19
N THR A 31 10.03 16.80 14.08
CA THR A 31 9.88 15.35 13.84
C THR A 31 10.18 14.99 12.39
N ASP A 32 10.83 13.84 12.20
CA ASP A 32 11.13 13.30 10.87
C ASP A 32 9.96 12.51 10.26
N GLN A 33 8.95 12.20 11.06
CA GLN A 33 7.89 11.29 10.66
C GLN A 33 6.54 11.59 11.32
N TYR A 34 5.50 11.55 10.50
CA TYR A 34 4.10 11.54 10.91
C TYR A 34 3.41 10.23 10.61
N THR A 35 2.49 9.85 11.50
CA THR A 35 1.49 8.84 11.20
C THR A 35 0.13 9.50 11.06
N TYR A 36 -0.34 9.66 9.82
CA TYR A 36 -1.67 10.17 9.54
C TYR A 36 -2.59 9.03 9.09
N LEU A 37 -3.68 8.80 9.82
CA LEU A 37 -4.61 7.68 9.56
C LEU A 37 -3.88 6.34 9.38
N GLY A 38 -2.82 6.11 10.14
CA GLY A 38 -2.02 4.89 10.03
C GLY A 38 -1.01 4.84 8.88
N TYR A 39 -1.04 5.79 7.93
CA TYR A 39 -0.03 5.95 6.89
C TYR A 39 1.18 6.72 7.42
N ILE A 40 2.39 6.25 7.11
CA ILE A 40 3.63 6.90 7.51
C ILE A 40 4.05 7.90 6.44
N MET A 41 4.13 9.17 6.82
CA MET A 41 4.73 10.25 6.05
C MET A 41 6.06 10.59 6.70
N ASN A 42 7.16 10.57 5.95
CA ASN A 42 8.46 11.01 6.46
C ASN A 42 8.94 12.24 5.69
N SER A 43 9.94 12.92 6.24
CA SER A 43 10.57 14.11 5.63
C SER A 43 11.08 13.87 4.19
N LYS A 44 11.41 12.61 3.86
CA LYS A 44 11.88 12.18 2.53
C LYS A 44 10.75 11.82 1.54
N TRP A 45 9.49 11.83 1.97
CA TRP A 45 8.32 11.35 1.20
C TRP A 45 8.44 9.92 0.63
N GLU A 46 9.25 9.07 1.25
CA GLU A 46 9.38 7.68 0.80
C GLU A 46 8.31 6.78 1.40
N VAL A 47 7.90 5.76 0.64
CA VAL A 47 6.83 4.82 1.03
C VAL A 47 7.33 3.64 1.87
N SER A 48 8.64 3.54 2.09
CA SER A 48 9.32 2.41 2.76
C SER A 48 8.77 2.16 4.18
N GLY A 49 8.52 3.24 4.94
CA GLY A 49 8.02 3.19 6.31
C GLY A 49 6.64 2.54 6.37
N THR A 50 5.72 2.95 5.49
CA THR A 50 4.38 2.35 5.38
C THR A 50 4.47 0.88 4.97
N ILE A 51 5.29 0.54 3.98
CA ILE A 51 5.45 -0.86 3.52
C ILE A 51 5.98 -1.74 4.67
N LYS A 52 6.99 -1.26 5.42
CA LYS A 52 7.55 -1.96 6.58
C LYS A 52 6.50 -2.15 7.68
N LYS A 53 5.71 -1.12 7.96
CA LYS A 53 4.61 -1.18 8.94
C LYS A 53 3.55 -2.19 8.53
N ASN A 54 3.08 -2.15 7.28
CA ASN A 54 2.06 -3.07 6.78
C ASN A 54 2.59 -4.52 6.80
N LYS A 55 3.83 -4.74 6.33
CA LYS A 55 4.50 -6.05 6.44
C LYS A 55 4.47 -6.57 7.87
N ASN A 56 4.84 -5.74 8.84
CA ASN A 56 4.88 -6.14 10.25
C ASN A 56 3.47 -6.43 10.80
N LYS A 57 2.46 -5.66 10.41
CA LYS A 57 1.06 -5.92 10.79
C LYS A 57 0.53 -7.24 10.21
N VAL A 58 0.79 -7.49 8.91
CA VAL A 58 0.44 -8.77 8.28
C VAL A 58 1.14 -9.91 9.00
N ARG A 59 2.46 -9.79 9.24
CA ARG A 59 3.23 -10.79 9.95
C ARG A 59 2.60 -11.13 11.31
N LYS A 60 2.28 -10.12 12.12
CA LYS A 60 1.62 -10.31 13.42
C LYS A 60 0.27 -11.02 13.28
N ALA A 61 -0.55 -10.62 12.32
CA ALA A 61 -1.85 -11.24 12.06
C ALA A 61 -1.73 -12.70 11.59
N VAL A 62 -0.74 -13.02 10.75
CA VAL A 62 -0.45 -14.40 10.31
C VAL A 62 -0.07 -15.27 11.50
N TYR A 63 0.83 -14.80 12.36
CA TYR A 63 1.23 -15.57 13.54
C TYR A 63 0.11 -15.73 14.56
N ALA A 64 -0.73 -14.71 14.75
CA ALA A 64 -1.91 -14.81 15.61
C ALA A 64 -2.92 -15.85 15.08
N ALA A 65 -3.06 -15.97 13.75
CA ALA A 65 -3.95 -16.93 13.10
C ALA A 65 -3.27 -18.28 12.77
N TYR A 66 -2.05 -18.53 13.26
CA TYR A 66 -1.24 -19.68 12.83
C TYR A 66 -1.94 -21.02 13.06
N SER A 67 -2.51 -21.22 14.25
CA SER A 67 -3.25 -22.43 14.61
C SER A 67 -4.46 -22.66 13.69
N PHE A 68 -5.23 -21.60 13.44
CA PHE A 68 -6.37 -21.63 12.52
C PHE A 68 -5.96 -21.96 11.07
N LEU A 69 -4.89 -21.35 10.57
CA LEU A 69 -4.44 -21.56 9.19
C LEU A 69 -3.92 -22.99 8.94
N ARG A 70 -3.29 -23.61 9.95
CA ARG A 70 -2.72 -24.97 9.84
C ARG A 70 -3.70 -26.12 10.10
N ARG A 71 -4.84 -25.86 10.74
CA ARG A 71 -5.83 -26.90 11.08
C ARG A 71 -6.39 -27.61 9.85
N SER A 72 -6.20 -28.93 9.73
CA SER A 72 -6.66 -29.71 8.56
C SER A 72 -8.17 -29.91 8.52
N ASP A 73 -8.84 -29.80 9.66
CA ASP A 73 -10.28 -29.99 9.83
C ASP A 73 -11.11 -28.75 9.42
N VAL A 74 -10.47 -27.59 9.24
CA VAL A 74 -11.13 -26.36 8.78
C VAL A 74 -11.08 -26.27 7.27
N LEU A 75 -12.24 -26.05 6.64
CA LEU A 75 -12.38 -25.87 5.19
C LEU A 75 -11.42 -24.81 4.64
N THR A 76 -10.68 -25.17 3.58
CA THR A 76 -9.75 -24.28 2.87
C THR A 76 -10.43 -22.98 2.43
N ALA A 77 -11.69 -23.05 1.97
CA ALA A 77 -12.48 -21.89 1.57
C ALA A 77 -12.63 -20.84 2.68
N LEU A 78 -12.80 -21.25 3.96
CA LEU A 78 -12.88 -20.33 5.09
C LEU A 78 -11.54 -19.64 5.34
N LYS A 79 -10.43 -20.37 5.20
CA LYS A 79 -9.08 -19.82 5.36
C LYS A 79 -8.73 -18.85 4.22
N ILE A 80 -9.14 -19.16 2.99
CA ILE A 80 -9.01 -18.25 1.84
C ILE A 80 -9.81 -16.96 2.09
N LYS A 81 -11.06 -17.08 2.58
CA LYS A 81 -11.88 -15.91 2.96
C LYS A 81 -11.17 -15.07 4.02
N PHE A 82 -10.60 -15.69 5.06
CA PHE A 82 -9.81 -14.99 6.07
C PHE A 82 -8.60 -14.25 5.47
N ILE A 83 -7.86 -14.86 4.54
CA ILE A 83 -6.74 -14.19 3.86
C ILE A 83 -7.24 -12.96 3.10
N ASN A 84 -8.32 -13.09 2.33
CA ASN A 84 -8.86 -12.02 1.51
C ASN A 84 -9.52 -10.88 2.32
N SER A 85 -10.13 -11.20 3.47
CA SER A 85 -10.85 -10.22 4.30
C SER A 85 -9.98 -9.57 5.38
N MET A 86 -8.97 -10.25 5.90
CA MET A 86 -8.14 -9.75 7.00
C MET A 86 -6.72 -9.43 6.55
N LEU A 87 -5.99 -10.42 6.02
CA LEU A 87 -4.57 -10.24 5.72
C LEU A 87 -4.35 -9.30 4.52
N MET A 88 -5.16 -9.46 3.48
CA MET A 88 -5.04 -8.67 2.26
C MET A 88 -5.28 -7.17 2.52
N PRO A 89 -6.35 -6.74 3.24
CA PRO A 89 -6.55 -5.32 3.54
C PRO A 89 -5.48 -4.74 4.46
N ILE A 90 -4.98 -5.50 5.44
CA ILE A 90 -3.88 -5.06 6.31
C ILE A 90 -2.62 -4.80 5.48
N GLY A 91 -2.30 -5.69 4.53
CA GLY A 91 -1.14 -5.54 3.66
C GLY A 91 -1.28 -4.42 2.64
N CYS A 92 -2.45 -4.31 2.02
CA CYS A 92 -2.70 -3.37 0.93
C CYS A 92 -3.08 -1.95 1.39
N TYR A 93 -3.10 -1.68 2.70
CA TYR A 93 -3.46 -0.36 3.22
C TYR A 93 -2.55 0.75 2.69
N GLY A 94 -3.11 1.77 2.05
CA GLY A 94 -2.34 2.82 1.36
C GLY A 94 -1.75 2.38 0.02
N GLY A 95 -2.25 1.30 -0.58
CA GLY A 95 -1.81 0.75 -1.86
C GLY A 95 -1.89 1.76 -3.02
N GLU A 96 -2.73 2.79 -2.90
CA GLU A 96 -2.80 3.89 -3.86
C GLU A 96 -1.45 4.62 -4.01
N THR A 97 -0.64 4.70 -2.95
CA THR A 97 0.62 5.45 -2.98
C THR A 97 1.78 4.62 -3.54
N PHE A 98 1.89 3.35 -3.14
CA PHE A 98 3.01 2.47 -3.46
C PHE A 98 2.71 1.38 -4.51
N GLY A 99 1.48 1.27 -4.99
CA GLY A 99 1.11 0.38 -6.10
C GLY A 99 1.89 0.69 -7.38
N MET A 100 1.75 -0.17 -8.40
CA MET A 100 2.44 -0.15 -9.70
C MET A 100 3.95 -0.41 -9.63
N SER A 101 4.43 -0.97 -8.51
CA SER A 101 5.79 -1.50 -8.38
C SER A 101 5.78 -2.81 -7.61
N GLU A 102 6.18 -3.89 -8.27
CA GLU A 102 6.25 -5.22 -7.67
C GLU A 102 7.29 -5.30 -6.56
N ALA A 103 8.45 -4.65 -6.76
CA ALA A 103 9.52 -4.56 -5.76
C ALA A 103 9.02 -3.99 -4.43
N ARG A 104 8.13 -2.99 -4.48
CA ARG A 104 7.50 -2.40 -3.28
C ARG A 104 6.49 -3.34 -2.61
N CYS A 105 5.80 -4.16 -3.38
CA CYS A 105 4.79 -5.09 -2.87
C CYS A 105 5.38 -6.39 -2.33
N LYS A 106 6.56 -6.80 -2.84
CA LYS A 106 7.24 -8.07 -2.51
C LYS A 106 7.39 -8.32 -0.99
N PRO A 107 7.79 -7.34 -0.15
CA PRO A 107 7.93 -7.59 1.29
C PRO A 107 6.62 -7.97 1.97
N ILE A 108 5.49 -7.38 1.54
CA ILE A 108 4.15 -7.66 2.08
C ILE A 108 3.63 -8.98 1.53
N GLN A 109 3.77 -9.19 0.21
CA GLN A 109 3.39 -10.45 -0.45
C GLN A 109 4.08 -11.64 0.22
N SER A 110 5.36 -11.52 0.58
CA SER A 110 6.11 -12.61 1.22
C SER A 110 5.53 -13.05 2.57
N GLU A 111 4.86 -12.16 3.32
CA GLU A 111 4.19 -12.53 4.58
C GLU A 111 2.82 -13.16 4.32
N ILE A 112 2.07 -12.69 3.31
CA ILE A 112 0.82 -13.31 2.89
C ILE A 112 1.06 -14.71 2.31
N ASP A 113 2.12 -14.88 1.52
CA ASP A 113 2.49 -16.17 0.93
C ASP A 113 2.79 -17.21 2.00
N LYS A 114 3.30 -16.81 3.18
CA LYS A 114 3.44 -17.75 4.31
C LYS A 114 2.09 -18.29 4.76
N ALA A 115 1.06 -17.46 4.85
CA ALA A 115 -0.30 -17.90 5.17
C ALA A 115 -0.86 -18.79 4.06
N ILE A 116 -0.70 -18.41 2.80
CA ILE A 116 -1.16 -19.22 1.66
C ILE A 116 -0.50 -20.60 1.65
N ARG A 117 0.82 -20.68 1.92
CA ARG A 117 1.53 -21.96 2.04
C ARG A 117 0.97 -22.83 3.16
N MET A 118 0.60 -22.25 4.31
CA MET A 118 -0.04 -22.99 5.41
C MET A 118 -1.42 -23.52 5.01
N VAL A 119 -2.19 -22.73 4.26
CA VAL A 119 -3.52 -23.12 3.77
C VAL A 119 -3.44 -24.24 2.72
N ALA A 120 -2.50 -24.12 1.79
CA ALA A 120 -2.29 -25.11 0.72
C ALA A 120 -1.49 -26.35 1.15
N ASN A 121 -0.93 -26.34 2.37
CA ASN A 121 -0.04 -27.38 2.90
C ASN A 121 1.13 -27.74 1.97
N VAL A 122 1.81 -26.72 1.43
CA VAL A 122 2.92 -26.89 0.46
C VAL A 122 4.27 -26.49 1.04
N GLY A 123 5.33 -27.11 0.52
CA GLY A 123 6.71 -26.80 0.87
C GLY A 123 7.20 -25.42 0.39
N LYS A 124 8.42 -25.04 0.78
CA LYS A 124 9.04 -23.75 0.44
C LYS A 124 9.36 -23.58 -1.06
N SER A 125 9.61 -24.69 -1.76
CA SER A 125 9.95 -24.69 -3.19
C SER A 125 8.74 -24.53 -4.12
N ALA A 126 7.52 -24.55 -3.58
CA ALA A 126 6.31 -24.47 -4.39
C ALA A 126 6.18 -23.11 -5.10
N ALA A 127 5.71 -23.15 -6.35
CA ALA A 127 5.48 -21.99 -7.19
C ALA A 127 4.24 -21.20 -6.73
N MET A 128 4.47 -20.16 -5.91
CA MET A 128 3.39 -19.40 -5.26
C MET A 128 2.45 -18.67 -6.20
N GLU A 129 2.89 -18.35 -7.42
CA GLU A 129 2.01 -17.75 -8.43
C GLU A 129 0.89 -18.71 -8.84
N ARG A 130 1.24 -19.94 -9.24
CA ARG A 130 0.27 -20.97 -9.57
C ARG A 130 -0.66 -21.30 -8.40
N ILE A 131 -0.13 -21.44 -7.19
CA ILE A 131 -0.96 -21.72 -6.00
C ILE A 131 -1.97 -20.59 -5.74
N ARG A 132 -1.57 -19.34 -5.92
CA ARG A 132 -2.47 -18.18 -5.77
C ARG A 132 -3.60 -18.22 -6.80
N ASP A 133 -3.27 -18.55 -8.05
CA ASP A 133 -4.25 -18.64 -9.13
C ASP A 133 -5.28 -19.74 -8.86
N GLU A 134 -4.83 -20.95 -8.47
CA GLU A 134 -5.70 -22.07 -8.12
C GLU A 134 -6.61 -21.76 -6.92
N LEU A 135 -6.11 -21.02 -5.93
CA LEU A 135 -6.88 -20.60 -4.76
C LEU A 135 -7.72 -19.33 -5.01
N GLY A 136 -7.63 -18.72 -6.18
CA GLY A 136 -8.33 -17.46 -6.52
C GLY A 136 -7.90 -16.28 -5.65
N ILE A 137 -6.66 -16.24 -5.16
CA ILE A 137 -6.14 -15.17 -4.30
C ILE A 137 -5.33 -14.19 -5.13
N SER A 138 -5.86 -12.98 -5.32
CA SER A 138 -5.13 -11.90 -6.00
C SER A 138 -3.85 -11.52 -5.25
N SER A 139 -2.76 -11.25 -5.97
CA SER A 139 -1.54 -10.73 -5.36
C SER A 139 -1.71 -9.33 -4.77
N VAL A 140 -0.89 -8.98 -3.78
CA VAL A 140 -0.76 -7.62 -3.22
C VAL A 140 -0.44 -6.63 -4.34
N PHE A 141 0.40 -7.02 -5.30
CA PHE A 141 0.71 -6.19 -6.46
C PHE A 141 -0.56 -5.86 -7.25
N MET A 142 -1.36 -6.85 -7.61
CA MET A 142 -2.60 -6.61 -8.35
C MET A 142 -3.61 -5.76 -7.57
N ARG A 143 -3.76 -6.01 -6.26
CA ARG A 143 -4.68 -5.24 -5.40
C ARG A 143 -4.28 -3.78 -5.29
N THR A 144 -3.00 -3.51 -5.03
CA THR A 144 -2.50 -2.14 -4.91
C THR A 144 -2.46 -1.41 -6.25
N ASN A 145 -2.22 -2.09 -7.37
CA ASN A 145 -2.37 -1.51 -8.71
C ASN A 145 -3.81 -1.07 -8.97
N THR A 146 -4.77 -1.93 -8.65
CA THR A 146 -6.21 -1.63 -8.81
C THR A 146 -6.61 -0.44 -7.95
N SER A 147 -6.15 -0.37 -6.70
CA SER A 147 -6.36 0.79 -5.82
C SER A 147 -5.78 2.07 -6.42
N ARG A 148 -4.53 2.02 -6.90
CA ARG A 148 -3.84 3.18 -7.51
C ARG A 148 -4.48 3.63 -8.81
N GLU A 149 -4.91 2.70 -9.65
CA GLU A 149 -5.66 2.99 -10.88
C GLU A 149 -7.02 3.64 -10.56
N SER A 150 -7.75 3.09 -9.61
CA SER A 150 -9.02 3.68 -9.14
C SER A 150 -8.81 5.10 -8.60
N ALA A 151 -7.74 5.31 -7.82
CA ALA A 151 -7.36 6.63 -7.33
C ALA A 151 -7.04 7.60 -8.47
N TYR A 152 -6.31 7.15 -9.49
CA TYR A 152 -5.94 7.97 -10.65
C TYR A 152 -7.17 8.51 -11.39
N TYR A 153 -8.24 7.72 -11.54
CA TYR A 153 -9.48 8.18 -12.18
C TYR A 153 -10.41 8.95 -11.23
N LYS A 154 -10.44 8.60 -9.95
CA LYS A 154 -11.36 9.21 -8.97
C LYS A 154 -10.87 10.56 -8.43
N TRP A 155 -9.58 10.72 -8.18
CA TRP A 155 -9.07 11.93 -7.54
C TRP A 155 -9.19 13.22 -8.38
N PRO A 156 -9.07 13.20 -9.72
CA PRO A 156 -9.29 14.40 -10.56
C PRO A 156 -10.71 14.98 -10.50
N THR A 157 -11.72 14.17 -10.18
CA THR A 157 -13.13 14.59 -10.08
C THR A 157 -13.54 14.99 -8.66
N SER A 158 -12.62 14.91 -7.70
CA SER A 158 -12.83 15.34 -6.32
C SER A 158 -12.95 16.86 -6.21
N LYS A 159 -13.73 17.35 -5.24
CA LYS A 159 -13.79 18.78 -4.88
C LYS A 159 -12.63 19.24 -3.98
N LYS A 160 -11.68 18.35 -3.69
CA LYS A 160 -10.55 18.61 -2.77
C LYS A 160 -9.31 19.01 -3.55
N TRP A 161 -8.38 19.71 -2.89
CA TRP A 161 -7.08 20.15 -3.42
C TRP A 161 -6.25 19.08 -4.16
N ILE A 162 -6.47 17.78 -3.87
CA ILE A 162 -5.85 16.68 -4.62
C ILE A 162 -6.20 16.71 -6.12
N ALA A 163 -7.41 17.16 -6.48
CA ALA A 163 -7.81 17.28 -7.88
C ALA A 163 -6.97 18.35 -8.59
N ASP A 164 -6.74 19.48 -7.94
CA ASP A 164 -5.93 20.59 -8.47
C ASP A 164 -4.47 20.16 -8.64
N LEU A 165 -3.92 19.42 -7.67
CA LEU A 165 -2.57 18.86 -7.78
C LEU A 165 -2.40 17.86 -8.93
N ILE A 166 -3.44 17.08 -9.24
CA ILE A 166 -3.38 16.13 -10.37
C ILE A 166 -3.53 16.86 -11.70
N LYS A 167 -4.37 17.89 -11.77
CA LYS A 167 -4.55 18.72 -12.97
C LYS A 167 -3.32 19.56 -13.28
N ALA A 168 -2.58 19.99 -12.26
CA ALA A 168 -1.34 20.75 -12.39
C ALA A 168 -0.14 19.99 -11.78
N PRO A 169 0.29 18.86 -12.38
CA PRO A 169 1.37 18.06 -11.82
C PRO A 169 2.70 18.82 -11.90
N MET A 170 3.48 18.78 -10.82
CA MET A 170 4.82 19.38 -10.80
C MET A 170 5.71 18.78 -11.88
N LYS A 171 6.43 19.65 -12.61
CA LYS A 171 7.49 19.25 -13.54
C LYS A 171 8.71 18.82 -12.73
N ALA A 172 9.12 17.57 -12.87
CA ALA A 172 10.29 17.01 -12.22
C ALA A 172 11.06 16.13 -13.20
N ARG A 173 12.37 15.96 -12.98
CA ARG A 173 13.23 15.07 -13.79
C ARG A 173 12.80 13.60 -13.66
N MET A 174 12.34 13.21 -12.48
CA MET A 174 11.85 11.86 -12.20
C MET A 174 10.32 11.79 -12.33
N ALA A 175 9.80 10.60 -12.64
CA ALA A 175 8.36 10.37 -12.68
C ALA A 175 7.74 10.59 -11.30
N ASN A 176 6.76 11.48 -11.23
CA ASN A 176 5.95 11.70 -10.03
C ASN A 176 4.78 10.71 -9.97
N TRP A 177 3.97 10.77 -8.92
CA TRP A 177 2.85 9.86 -8.74
C TRP A 177 1.87 9.88 -9.93
N VAL A 178 1.55 11.05 -10.47
CA VAL A 178 0.59 11.24 -11.57
C VAL A 178 1.13 10.71 -12.90
N THR A 179 2.30 11.21 -13.31
CA THR A 179 2.96 10.84 -14.57
C THR A 179 3.40 9.38 -14.59
N GLY A 180 3.85 8.86 -13.45
CA GLY A 180 4.16 7.44 -13.27
C GLY A 180 2.92 6.55 -13.43
N SER A 181 1.79 6.93 -12.82
CA SER A 181 0.53 6.16 -12.94
C SER A 181 0.00 6.18 -14.36
N ALA A 182 -0.05 7.35 -15.00
CA ALA A 182 -0.49 7.49 -16.39
C ALA A 182 0.35 6.63 -17.35
N ARG A 183 1.69 6.66 -17.20
CA ARG A 183 2.60 5.85 -18.01
C ARG A 183 2.38 4.36 -17.80
N TRP A 184 2.20 3.94 -16.55
CA TRP A 184 1.97 2.53 -16.22
C TRP A 184 0.64 2.03 -16.79
N ILE A 185 -0.45 2.78 -16.59
CA ILE A 185 -1.79 2.46 -17.13
C ILE A 185 -1.73 2.36 -18.65
N LYS A 186 -1.11 3.35 -19.32
CA LYS A 186 -0.90 3.32 -20.78
C LYS A 186 -0.17 2.07 -21.25
N LYS A 187 0.86 1.65 -20.52
CA LYS A 187 1.69 0.50 -20.88
C LYS A 187 0.98 -0.85 -20.68
N PHE A 188 0.23 -0.99 -19.59
CA PHE A 188 -0.29 -2.29 -19.15
C PHE A 188 -1.80 -2.44 -19.34
N CYS A 189 -2.62 -1.44 -19.00
CA CYS A 189 -4.08 -1.57 -19.09
C CYS A 189 -4.60 -1.50 -20.53
N PHE A 190 -4.10 -0.57 -21.34
CA PHE A 190 -4.51 -0.45 -22.75
C PHE A 190 -4.05 -1.64 -23.61
N LYS A 191 -2.88 -2.20 -23.30
CA LYS A 191 -2.36 -3.38 -24.00
C LYS A 191 -3.17 -4.65 -23.73
N ILE A 192 -3.83 -4.74 -22.57
CA ILE A 192 -4.68 -5.89 -22.19
C ILE A 192 -6.06 -5.79 -22.86
N GLN A 193 -6.60 -4.59 -23.04
CA GLN A 193 -7.87 -4.39 -23.73
C GLN A 193 -7.80 -4.77 -25.21
N THR A 194 -6.70 -4.45 -25.90
CA THR A 194 -6.51 -4.83 -27.31
C THR A 194 -6.34 -6.34 -27.51
N VAL A 195 -5.65 -7.04 -26.59
CA VAL A 195 -5.49 -8.50 -26.65
C VAL A 195 -6.81 -9.24 -26.41
N ARG A 196 -7.70 -8.70 -25.57
CA ARG A 196 -9.03 -9.30 -25.33
C ARG A 196 -10.04 -9.10 -26.48
N GLN A 197 -9.78 -8.17 -27.40
CA GLN A 197 -10.66 -7.86 -28.54
C GLN A 197 -10.23 -8.52 -29.85
N SER A 198 -9.11 -9.27 -29.87
CA SER A 198 -8.77 -10.11 -31.01
C SER A 198 -9.73 -11.30 -31.06
N PRO A 199 -10.44 -11.56 -32.17
CA PRO A 199 -11.15 -12.82 -32.34
C PRO A 199 -10.12 -13.95 -32.28
N ARG A 200 -10.49 -15.06 -31.63
CA ARG A 200 -9.85 -16.35 -31.87
C ARG A 200 -10.32 -16.91 -33.19
#